data_AF-Q8RFM6-F1
#
_entry.id   AF-Q8RFM6-F1
#
_cell.length_a   1.000
_cell.length_b   1.000
_cell.length_c   1.000
_cell.angle_alpha   90.00
_cell.angle_beta   90.00
_cell.angle_gamma   90.00
#
_symmetry.space_group_name_H-M   'P 1'
#
loop_
_entity.id
_entity.type
_entity.pdbx_description
1 polymer ?
#
loop_
_entity_poly.entity_id
_entity_poly.type
_entity_poly.pdbx_seq_one_letter_code
_entity_poly.pdbx_strand_id
1 'polypeptide(L)'
;MLTLFSLEGFSANYEVVKNPSVKISKQDIQKNNKSIEEAIKEEYAWNNESDLLVSRRNEAIDEYKNFEKTSYFLEKPYFEAINEVGTMFEKNTITEIKYNSPTEVEVYITENGKFLEDIAKNCKVEVDKKFKSKMGYLPEDFRENVKNKEEVRKVYEEYRDLMKKELLSKRKEIESAEEGSLEVFYTVEKKNNKWTVIERHARVN
;
A
#
# COMPACT_ATOMS: atom_id res chain seq x y z
N MET A 1 11.81 -26.59 -10.90
CA MET A 1 10.77 -27.40 -10.23
C MET A 1 10.51 -26.73 -8.88
N LEU A 2 9.41 -25.96 -8.77
CA LEU A 2 8.97 -25.37 -7.51
C LEU A 2 8.47 -26.51 -6.61
N THR A 3 8.87 -26.51 -5.34
CA THR A 3 8.48 -27.55 -4.39
C THR A 3 7.30 -27.02 -3.57
N LEU A 4 6.09 -27.51 -3.83
CA LEU A 4 4.92 -27.26 -3.00
C LEU A 4 5.05 -28.04 -1.69
N PHE A 5 4.99 -27.35 -0.56
CA PHE A 5 4.82 -27.97 0.74
C PHE A 5 3.40 -27.68 1.23
N SER A 6 2.51 -28.69 1.26
CA SER A 6 1.30 -28.56 2.07
C SER A 6 1.71 -28.69 3.54
N LEU A 7 1.56 -27.58 4.26
CA LEU A 7 1.89 -27.45 5.66
C LEU A 7 0.55 -27.40 6.40
N GLU A 8 -0.06 -28.57 6.60
CA GLU A 8 -1.24 -28.73 7.45
C GLU A 8 -0.87 -28.28 8.88
N GLY A 9 -1.20 -27.03 9.21
CA GLY A 9 -0.88 -26.45 10.51
C GLY A 9 -1.02 -24.94 10.64
N PHE A 10 -1.69 -24.23 9.71
CA PHE A 10 -1.95 -22.80 9.84
C PHE A 10 -3.43 -22.46 9.76
N SER A 11 -3.81 -21.43 10.52
CA SER A 11 -5.15 -20.86 10.61
C SER A 11 -5.60 -20.06 9.38
N ALA A 12 -4.96 -20.26 8.22
CA ALA A 12 -5.34 -19.63 6.95
C ALA A 12 -4.92 -20.53 5.77
N ASN A 13 -5.80 -20.66 4.78
CA ASN A 13 -5.59 -21.48 3.58
C ASN A 13 -4.76 -20.72 2.53
N TYR A 14 -3.44 -20.60 2.71
CA TYR A 14 -2.53 -20.06 1.68
C TYR A 14 -1.35 -21.00 1.40
N GLU A 15 -0.83 -20.93 0.17
CA GLU A 15 0.30 -21.74 -0.27
C GLU A 15 1.62 -21.17 0.27
N VAL A 16 2.56 -22.03 0.64
CA VAL A 16 3.92 -21.61 0.99
C VAL A 16 4.89 -22.20 -0.02
N VAL A 17 5.47 -21.31 -0.81
CA VAL A 17 6.41 -21.65 -1.88
C VAL A 17 7.81 -21.23 -1.46
N LYS A 18 8.81 -22.03 -1.83
CA LYS A 18 10.21 -21.70 -1.56
C LYS A 18 11.07 -21.99 -2.78
N ASN A 19 11.91 -21.03 -3.16
CA ASN A 19 12.95 -21.29 -4.15
C ASN A 19 13.89 -22.41 -3.66
N PRO A 20 14.28 -23.38 -4.51
CA PRO A 20 15.08 -24.53 -4.08
C PRO A 20 16.41 -24.18 -3.39
N SER A 21 16.99 -23.04 -3.72
CA SER A 21 18.25 -22.51 -3.17
C SER A 21 18.11 -21.94 -1.75
N VAL A 22 16.90 -21.63 -1.30
CA VAL A 22 16.68 -20.97 0.00
C VAL A 22 16.86 -21.98 1.13
N LYS A 23 17.75 -21.69 2.07
CA LYS A 23 17.98 -22.54 3.25
C LYS A 23 17.29 -21.94 4.47
N ILE A 24 16.10 -22.45 4.79
CA ILE A 24 15.29 -22.04 5.93
C ILE A 24 14.54 -23.26 6.49
N SER A 25 14.41 -23.33 7.82
CA SER A 25 13.73 -24.45 8.48
C SER A 25 12.21 -24.32 8.41
N LYS A 26 11.50 -25.44 8.58
CA LYS A 26 10.03 -25.46 8.69
C LYS A 26 9.54 -24.61 9.85
N GLN A 27 10.25 -24.63 10.99
CA GLN A 27 9.91 -23.83 12.18
C GLN A 27 10.12 -22.33 11.95
N ASP A 28 11.18 -21.95 11.23
CA ASP A 28 11.44 -20.54 10.90
C ASP A 28 10.42 -20.00 9.91
N ILE A 29 10.03 -20.79 8.89
CA ILE A 29 8.93 -20.45 7.99
C ILE A 29 7.66 -20.21 8.81
N GLN A 30 7.35 -21.09 9.75
CA GLN A 30 6.15 -20.96 10.57
C GLN A 30 6.13 -19.64 11.36
N LYS A 31 7.24 -19.33 12.02
CA LYS A 31 7.38 -18.08 12.80
C LYS A 31 7.34 -16.85 11.90
N ASN A 32 8.07 -16.89 10.78
CA ASN A 32 8.15 -15.77 9.85
C ASN A 32 6.80 -15.48 9.20
N ASN A 33 6.06 -16.51 8.74
CA ASN A 33 4.75 -16.35 8.11
C ASN A 33 3.79 -15.56 8.99
N LYS A 34 3.72 -15.87 10.29
CA LYS A 34 2.88 -15.11 11.22
C LYS A 34 3.27 -13.62 11.26
N SER A 35 4.56 -13.31 11.33
CA SER A 35 5.04 -11.92 11.32
C SER A 35 4.86 -11.24 9.96
N ILE A 36 4.92 -11.99 8.86
CA ILE A 36 4.65 -11.49 7.51
C ILE A 36 3.16 -11.14 7.37
N GLU A 37 2.26 -12.02 7.84
CA GLU A 37 0.82 -11.73 7.90
C GLU A 37 0.52 -10.47 8.71
N GLU A 38 1.19 -10.30 9.86
CA GLU A 38 1.07 -9.09 10.67
C GLU A 38 1.56 -7.85 9.91
N ALA A 39 2.71 -7.91 9.23
CA ALA A 39 3.22 -6.81 8.41
C ALA A 39 2.27 -6.42 7.27
N ILE A 40 1.65 -7.40 6.62
CA ILE A 40 0.64 -7.19 5.57
C ILE A 40 -0.65 -6.62 6.16
N LYS A 41 -1.13 -7.15 7.28
CA LYS A 41 -2.29 -6.61 7.99
C LYS A 41 -2.06 -5.18 8.41
N GLU A 42 -0.88 -4.86 8.93
CA GLU A 42 -0.47 -3.50 9.25
C GLU A 42 -0.51 -2.60 8.00
N GLU A 43 -0.06 -3.10 6.84
CA GLU A 43 -0.13 -2.35 5.59
C GLU A 43 -1.57 -2.08 5.13
N TYR A 44 -2.51 -3.01 5.32
CA TYR A 44 -3.93 -2.75 5.08
C TYR A 44 -4.62 -1.96 6.21
N ALA A 45 -4.10 -2.03 7.44
CA ALA A 45 -4.61 -1.28 8.58
C ALA A 45 -4.29 0.21 8.51
N TRP A 46 -3.42 0.64 7.57
CA TRP A 46 -3.44 2.03 7.07
C TRP A 46 -4.85 2.51 6.75
N ASN A 47 -5.80 1.61 6.47
CA ASN A 47 -7.08 1.99 5.89
C ASN A 47 -8.18 2.22 6.94
N ASN A 48 -7.97 1.92 8.23
CA ASN A 48 -9.06 1.86 9.23
C ASN A 48 -8.77 2.42 10.64
N GLU A 49 -7.52 2.67 11.05
CA GLU A 49 -7.21 3.19 12.39
C GLU A 49 -6.62 4.61 12.36
N SER A 50 -7.36 5.55 12.97
CA SER A 50 -7.01 6.99 12.99
C SER A 50 -5.61 7.28 13.55
N ASP A 51 -5.20 6.59 14.61
CA ASP A 51 -3.90 6.86 15.27
C ASP A 51 -2.71 6.30 14.48
N LEU A 52 -2.88 5.14 13.82
CA LEU A 52 -1.87 4.58 12.92
C LEU A 52 -1.70 5.44 11.67
N LEU A 53 -2.80 5.94 11.09
CA LEU A 53 -2.79 6.87 9.98
C LEU A 53 -1.99 8.14 10.28
N VAL A 54 -2.20 8.73 11.46
CA VAL A 54 -1.46 9.91 11.92
C VAL A 54 0.03 9.60 12.10
N SER A 55 0.37 8.46 12.72
CA SER A 55 1.77 8.04 12.89
C SER A 55 2.48 7.90 11.55
N ARG A 56 1.86 7.20 10.59
CA ARG A 56 2.48 6.94 9.29
C ARG A 56 2.52 8.15 8.37
N ARG A 57 1.54 9.06 8.47
CA ARG A 57 1.63 10.38 7.85
C ARG A 57 2.88 11.12 8.34
N ASN A 58 3.10 11.12 9.65
CA ASN A 58 4.29 11.74 10.22
C ASN A 58 5.56 11.04 9.73
N GLU A 59 5.63 9.71 9.70
CA GLU A 59 6.77 8.98 9.13
C GLU A 59 7.05 9.38 7.68
N ALA A 60 6.03 9.44 6.81
CA ALA A 60 6.20 9.87 5.42
C ALA A 60 6.68 11.32 5.30
N ILE A 61 6.21 12.21 6.18
CA ILE A 61 6.68 13.60 6.24
C ILE A 61 8.12 13.68 6.77
N ASP A 62 8.51 12.81 7.70
CA ASP A 62 9.84 12.77 8.29
C ASP A 62 10.87 12.22 7.29
N GLU A 63 10.46 11.23 6.51
CA GLU A 63 11.30 10.54 5.51
C GLU A 63 11.17 11.12 4.10
N TYR A 64 10.53 12.29 3.93
CA TYR A 64 10.22 12.83 2.60
C TYR A 64 11.43 13.01 1.68
N LYS A 65 12.63 13.21 2.25
CA LYS A 65 13.91 13.32 1.51
C LYS A 65 14.48 11.97 1.07
N ASN A 66 14.07 10.89 1.72
CA ASN A 66 14.58 9.54 1.48
C ASN A 66 13.86 8.82 0.35
N PHE A 67 12.69 9.29 -0.11
CA PHE A 67 12.03 8.67 -1.26
C PHE A 67 12.81 8.94 -2.55
N GLU A 68 13.15 7.90 -3.30
CA GLU A 68 13.86 8.04 -4.58
C GLU A 68 13.03 8.82 -5.61
N LYS A 69 11.70 8.67 -5.59
CA LYS A 69 10.77 9.35 -6.50
C LYS A 69 9.74 10.16 -5.72
N THR A 70 9.51 11.40 -6.17
CA THR A 70 8.50 12.31 -5.60
C THR A 70 7.08 11.72 -5.68
N SER A 71 6.79 10.94 -6.72
CA SER A 71 5.51 10.25 -6.91
C SER A 71 5.15 9.33 -5.73
N TYR A 72 6.14 8.65 -5.16
CA TYR A 72 5.94 7.71 -4.05
C TYR A 72 5.48 8.43 -2.76
N PHE A 73 5.97 9.66 -2.53
CA PHE A 73 5.48 10.47 -1.43
C PHE A 73 4.01 10.85 -1.62
N LEU A 74 3.60 11.18 -2.84
CA LEU A 74 2.23 11.62 -3.15
C LEU A 74 1.22 10.49 -3.30
N GLU A 75 1.69 9.24 -3.45
CA GLU A 75 0.86 8.05 -3.37
C GLU A 75 0.28 7.86 -1.97
N LYS A 76 1.02 8.21 -0.90
CA LYS A 76 0.54 8.09 0.49
C LYS A 76 -0.71 8.94 0.79
N PRO A 77 -0.73 10.28 0.57
CA PRO A 77 -1.93 11.10 0.78
C PRO A 77 -3.07 10.71 -0.16
N TYR A 78 -2.76 10.16 -1.34
CA TYR A 78 -3.74 9.64 -2.29
C TYR A 78 -4.46 8.39 -1.76
N PHE A 79 -3.72 7.37 -1.31
CA PHE A 79 -4.30 6.17 -0.73
C PHE A 79 -5.08 6.49 0.56
N GLU A 80 -4.56 7.38 1.40
CA GLU A 80 -5.25 7.84 2.60
C GLU A 80 -6.64 8.44 2.28
N ALA A 81 -6.70 9.32 1.27
CA ALA A 81 -7.97 9.93 0.84
C ALA A 81 -8.95 8.90 0.26
N ILE A 82 -8.47 7.90 -0.49
CA ILE A 82 -9.30 6.82 -1.01
C ILE A 82 -9.92 6.02 0.13
N ASN A 83 -9.09 5.55 1.05
CA ASN A 83 -9.52 4.72 2.18
C ASN A 83 -10.62 5.39 3.01
N GLU A 84 -10.50 6.70 3.27
CA GLU A 84 -11.50 7.43 4.03
C GLU A 84 -12.83 7.63 3.30
N VAL A 85 -12.84 7.64 1.97
CA VAL A 85 -14.04 7.89 1.16
C VAL A 85 -14.74 6.59 0.76
N GLY A 86 -13.98 5.53 0.54
CA GLY A 86 -14.51 4.21 0.24
C GLY A 86 -13.46 3.14 0.51
N THR A 87 -13.87 2.06 1.16
CA THR A 87 -13.07 0.84 1.29
C THR A 87 -12.77 0.29 -0.10
N MET A 88 -11.64 0.70 -0.69
CA MET A 88 -11.17 0.20 -1.99
C MET A 88 -11.03 -1.33 -1.95
N PHE A 89 -10.77 -1.88 -0.76
CA PHE A 89 -10.66 -3.31 -0.51
C PHE A 89 -11.34 -3.66 0.81
N GLU A 90 -12.45 -4.39 0.75
CA GLU A 90 -13.20 -4.83 1.91
C GLU A 90 -12.66 -6.15 2.47
N LYS A 91 -12.07 -6.98 1.60
CA LYS A 91 -11.56 -8.30 1.97
C LYS A 91 -10.28 -8.63 1.22
N ASN A 92 -9.20 -8.82 1.97
CA ASN A 92 -7.90 -9.24 1.43
C ASN A 92 -7.60 -10.64 1.93
N THR A 93 -7.28 -11.54 1.01
CA THR A 93 -6.92 -12.91 1.31
C THR A 93 -5.53 -13.18 0.78
N ILE A 94 -4.57 -13.47 1.67
CA ILE A 94 -3.26 -13.98 1.25
C ILE A 94 -3.50 -15.33 0.57
N THR A 95 -2.98 -15.50 -0.64
CA THR A 95 -3.09 -16.74 -1.41
C THR A 95 -1.79 -17.53 -1.43
N GLU A 96 -0.64 -16.84 -1.41
CA GLU A 96 0.68 -17.46 -1.42
C GLU A 96 1.72 -16.61 -0.68
N ILE A 97 2.64 -17.25 0.05
CA ILE A 97 3.88 -16.65 0.52
C ILE A 97 5.05 -17.39 -0.15
N LYS A 98 5.78 -16.69 -1.00
CA LYS A 98 6.91 -17.23 -1.75
C LYS A 98 8.23 -16.69 -1.22
N TYR A 99 9.06 -17.59 -0.73
CA TYR A 99 10.38 -17.29 -0.22
C TYR A 99 11.40 -17.19 -1.36
N ASN A 100 11.86 -15.96 -1.60
CA ASN A 100 12.98 -15.66 -2.50
C ASN A 100 14.33 -15.80 -1.79
N SER A 101 14.37 -15.48 -0.49
CA SER A 101 15.52 -15.68 0.40
C SER A 101 15.06 -15.92 1.85
N PRO A 102 15.96 -16.22 2.81
CA PRO A 102 15.58 -16.28 4.23
C PRO A 102 15.08 -14.95 4.82
N THR A 103 15.30 -13.83 4.10
CA THR A 103 14.98 -12.47 4.53
C THR A 103 14.11 -11.71 3.54
N GLU A 104 13.62 -12.34 2.48
CA GLU A 104 12.79 -11.69 1.46
C GLU A 104 11.74 -12.67 0.94
N VAL A 105 10.49 -12.19 0.91
CA VAL A 105 9.34 -12.94 0.40
C VAL A 105 8.50 -12.09 -0.55
N GLU A 106 7.86 -12.75 -1.50
CA GLU A 106 6.71 -12.23 -2.25
C GLU A 106 5.44 -12.76 -1.57
N VAL A 107 4.53 -11.87 -1.18
CA VAL A 107 3.24 -12.24 -0.60
C VAL A 107 2.15 -11.92 -1.60
N TYR A 108 1.52 -12.95 -2.15
CA TYR A 108 0.44 -12.82 -3.10
C TYR A 108 -0.89 -12.71 -2.36
N ILE A 109 -1.71 -11.77 -2.80
CA ILE A 109 -2.97 -11.42 -2.16
C ILE A 109 -4.03 -11.23 -3.24
N THR A 110 -5.20 -11.77 -2.99
CA THR A 110 -6.42 -11.39 -3.71
C THR A 110 -7.10 -10.28 -2.91
N GLU A 111 -7.09 -9.08 -3.49
CA GLU A 111 -7.80 -7.93 -2.96
C GLU A 111 -9.21 -7.89 -3.58
N ASN A 112 -10.25 -7.88 -2.75
CA ASN A 112 -11.64 -7.80 -3.20
C ASN A 112 -12.24 -6.47 -2.76
N GLY A 113 -12.88 -5.79 -3.69
CA GLY A 113 -13.57 -4.53 -3.42
C GLY A 113 -13.93 -3.80 -4.70
N LYS A 114 -14.25 -2.53 -4.55
CA LYS A 114 -14.58 -1.67 -5.68
C LYS A 114 -13.28 -1.10 -6.25
N PHE A 115 -13.01 -1.41 -7.51
CA PHE A 115 -11.86 -0.85 -8.20
C PHE A 115 -12.15 0.57 -8.63
N LEU A 116 -11.76 1.50 -7.76
CA LEU A 116 -11.92 2.92 -8.02
C LEU A 116 -10.78 3.48 -8.89
N GLU A 117 -9.99 2.64 -9.56
CA GLU A 117 -8.78 3.09 -10.26
C GLU A 117 -9.07 4.15 -11.31
N ASP A 118 -10.10 3.94 -12.14
CA ASP A 118 -10.48 4.92 -13.16
C ASP A 118 -11.10 6.19 -12.54
N ILE A 119 -11.94 6.03 -11.52
CA ILE A 119 -12.53 7.16 -10.78
C ILE A 119 -11.44 8.00 -10.13
N ALA A 120 -10.44 7.34 -9.53
CA ALA A 120 -9.37 7.96 -8.79
C ALA A 120 -8.30 8.57 -9.73
N LYS A 121 -8.02 7.96 -10.88
CA LYS A 121 -7.22 8.58 -11.97
C LYS A 121 -7.88 9.86 -12.46
N ASN A 122 -9.19 9.84 -12.69
CA ASN A 122 -9.95 11.02 -13.09
C ASN A 122 -9.94 12.11 -12.01
N CYS A 123 -10.10 11.72 -10.74
CA CYS A 123 -9.97 12.65 -9.62
C CYS A 123 -8.56 13.25 -9.54
N LYS A 124 -7.50 12.45 -9.75
CA LYS A 124 -6.11 12.90 -9.73
C LYS A 124 -5.86 14.03 -10.73
N VAL A 125 -6.37 13.93 -11.95
CA VAL A 125 -6.22 15.00 -12.96
C VAL A 125 -6.82 16.32 -12.48
N GLU A 126 -7.99 16.30 -11.85
CA GLU A 126 -8.62 17.50 -11.32
C GLU A 126 -7.94 18.01 -10.05
N VAL A 127 -7.46 17.11 -9.20
CA VAL A 127 -6.68 17.45 -8.00
C VAL A 127 -5.38 18.14 -8.38
N ASP A 128 -4.63 17.61 -9.36
CA ASP A 128 -3.34 18.18 -9.78
C ASP A 128 -3.54 19.61 -10.33
N LYS A 129 -4.65 19.87 -11.05
CA LYS A 129 -5.04 21.22 -11.48
C LYS A 129 -5.35 22.15 -10.30
N LYS A 130 -6.17 21.68 -9.34
CA LYS A 130 -6.55 22.47 -8.16
C LYS A 130 -5.36 22.75 -7.25
N PHE A 131 -4.50 21.76 -7.08
CA PHE A 131 -3.24 21.88 -6.35
C PHE A 131 -2.34 22.92 -7.02
N LYS A 132 -2.10 22.83 -8.33
CA LYS A 132 -1.30 23.83 -9.05
C LYS A 132 -1.86 25.24 -8.93
N SER A 133 -3.18 25.40 -9.02
CA SER A 133 -3.85 26.70 -8.83
C SER A 133 -3.60 27.29 -7.44
N LYS A 134 -3.54 26.44 -6.41
CA LYS A 134 -3.38 26.86 -5.01
C LYS A 134 -1.93 27.01 -4.56
N MET A 135 -1.05 26.11 -5.00
CA MET A 135 0.35 26.01 -4.57
C MET A 135 1.32 26.69 -5.54
N GLY A 136 0.90 26.92 -6.78
CA GLY A 136 1.71 27.57 -7.83
C GLY A 136 2.59 26.62 -8.64
N TYR A 137 2.62 25.33 -8.31
CA TYR A 137 3.44 24.30 -8.96
C TYR A 137 2.71 22.95 -8.99
N LEU A 138 3.14 22.02 -9.84
CA LEU A 138 2.54 20.67 -9.88
C LEU A 138 2.99 19.85 -8.67
N PRO A 139 2.16 18.92 -8.16
CA PRO A 139 2.54 18.09 -7.02
C PRO A 139 3.92 17.44 -7.18
N GLU A 140 4.27 16.95 -8.37
CA GLU A 140 5.55 16.29 -8.68
C GLU A 140 6.78 17.20 -8.47
N ASP A 141 6.59 18.52 -8.52
CA ASP A 141 7.65 19.51 -8.36
C ASP A 141 7.80 19.98 -6.89
N PHE A 142 7.06 19.41 -5.94
CA PHE A 142 6.98 19.98 -4.59
C PHE A 142 8.35 20.09 -3.91
N ARG A 143 9.26 19.15 -4.18
CA ARG A 143 10.60 19.11 -3.58
C ARG A 143 11.45 20.33 -3.93
N GLU A 144 11.25 20.90 -5.11
CA GLU A 144 11.94 22.10 -5.56
C GLU A 144 11.40 23.37 -4.90
N ASN A 145 10.19 23.27 -4.34
CA ASN A 145 9.41 24.40 -3.84
C ASN A 145 9.29 24.43 -2.30
N VAL A 146 9.58 23.31 -1.61
CA VAL A 146 9.54 23.23 -0.14
C VAL A 146 10.93 23.38 0.49
N LYS A 147 11.01 24.15 1.58
CA LYS A 147 12.26 24.46 2.28
C LYS A 147 12.41 23.72 3.60
N ASN A 148 11.30 23.29 4.19
CA ASN A 148 11.26 22.70 5.52
C ASN A 148 10.13 21.67 5.65
N LYS A 149 10.18 20.91 6.75
CA LYS A 149 9.23 19.85 7.08
C LYS A 149 7.79 20.34 7.20
N GLU A 150 7.58 21.57 7.67
CA GLU A 150 6.24 22.12 7.84
C GLU A 150 5.59 22.43 6.48
N GLU A 151 6.37 22.88 5.50
CA GLU A 151 5.88 23.05 4.11
C GLU A 151 5.58 21.70 3.44
N VAL A 152 6.35 20.66 3.74
CA VAL A 152 6.05 19.28 3.28
C VAL A 152 4.74 18.79 3.86
N ARG A 153 4.50 19.03 5.16
CA ARG A 153 3.22 18.69 5.80
C ARG A 153 2.06 19.38 5.10
N LYS A 154 2.18 20.68 4.82
CA LYS A 154 1.16 21.44 4.08
C LYS A 154 0.89 20.85 2.69
N VAL A 155 1.94 20.46 1.96
CA VAL A 155 1.78 19.79 0.65
C VAL A 155 1.01 18.48 0.80
N TYR A 156 1.40 17.65 1.77
CA TYR A 156 0.74 16.37 2.02
C TYR A 156 -0.74 16.56 2.33
N GLU A 157 -1.05 17.40 3.31
CA GLU A 157 -2.41 17.64 3.79
C GLU A 157 -3.28 18.27 2.70
N GLU A 158 -2.74 19.25 1.96
CA GLU A 158 -3.47 19.89 0.87
C GLU A 158 -3.82 18.89 -0.25
N TYR A 159 -2.85 18.07 -0.66
CA TYR A 159 -3.07 17.08 -1.71
C TYR A 159 -4.11 16.05 -1.29
N ARG A 160 -4.00 15.56 -0.06
CA ARG A 160 -4.93 14.61 0.57
C ARG A 160 -6.35 15.18 0.66
N ASP A 161 -6.50 16.43 1.11
CA ASP A 161 -7.81 17.06 1.27
C ASP A 161 -8.50 17.36 -0.06
N LEU A 162 -7.74 17.81 -1.06
CA LEU A 162 -8.25 17.96 -2.42
C LEU A 162 -8.72 16.61 -2.97
N MET A 163 -7.93 15.55 -2.82
CA MET A 163 -8.29 14.20 -3.26
C MET A 163 -9.55 13.68 -2.58
N LYS A 164 -9.63 13.82 -1.24
CA LYS A 164 -10.82 13.44 -0.48
C LYS A 164 -12.06 14.18 -0.97
N LYS A 165 -11.95 15.48 -1.22
CA LYS A 165 -13.07 16.30 -1.72
C LYS A 165 -13.54 15.86 -3.10
N GLU A 166 -12.62 15.58 -4.02
CA GLU A 166 -12.96 15.10 -5.36
C GLU A 166 -13.63 13.73 -5.29
N LEU A 167 -13.07 12.79 -4.52
CA LEU A 167 -13.66 11.46 -4.35
C LEU A 167 -15.05 11.52 -3.72
N LEU A 168 -15.28 12.38 -2.71
CA LEU A 168 -16.60 12.59 -2.12
C LEU A 168 -17.62 13.15 -3.14
N SER A 169 -17.18 13.97 -4.09
CA SER A 169 -18.05 14.43 -5.18
C SER A 169 -18.48 13.30 -6.12
N LYS A 170 -17.69 12.21 -6.17
CA LYS A 170 -17.92 11.00 -6.94
C LYS A 170 -18.55 9.86 -6.14
N ARG A 171 -19.02 10.12 -4.92
CA ARG A 171 -19.54 9.09 -4.01
C ARG A 171 -20.59 8.18 -4.65
N LYS A 172 -21.53 8.71 -5.43
CA LYS A 172 -22.54 7.89 -6.11
C LYS A 172 -21.94 6.94 -7.15
N GLU A 173 -20.93 7.41 -7.87
CA GLU A 173 -20.19 6.62 -8.87
C GLU A 173 -19.39 5.50 -8.19
N ILE A 174 -18.74 5.82 -7.05
CA ILE A 174 -18.04 4.87 -6.17
C ILE A 174 -19.02 3.84 -5.60
N GLU A 175 -20.20 4.26 -5.13
CA GLU A 175 -21.23 3.36 -4.60
C GLU A 175 -21.77 2.41 -5.69
N SER A 176 -21.82 2.84 -6.95
CA SER A 176 -22.24 2.03 -8.10
C SER A 176 -21.12 1.25 -8.78
N ALA A 177 -19.85 1.45 -8.39
CA ALA A 177 -18.72 0.81 -9.04
C ALA A 177 -18.78 -0.72 -8.85
N GLU A 178 -18.40 -1.43 -9.92
CA GLU A 178 -18.36 -2.90 -9.89
C GLU A 178 -17.37 -3.38 -8.84
N GLU A 179 -17.80 -4.37 -8.06
CA GLU A 179 -16.91 -5.14 -7.22
C GLU A 179 -16.17 -6.15 -8.10
N GLY A 180 -14.90 -6.37 -7.79
CA GLY A 180 -14.20 -7.51 -8.34
C GLY A 180 -13.01 -7.92 -7.47
N SER A 181 -12.13 -8.71 -8.07
CA SER A 181 -10.90 -9.17 -7.46
C SER A 181 -9.67 -8.77 -8.28
N LEU A 182 -8.62 -8.35 -7.58
CA LEU A 182 -7.32 -8.03 -8.16
C LEU A 182 -6.27 -8.88 -7.47
N GLU A 183 -5.45 -9.54 -8.26
CA GLU A 183 -4.25 -10.18 -7.76
C GLU A 183 -3.14 -9.15 -7.65
N VAL A 184 -2.55 -9.06 -6.47
CA VAL A 184 -1.38 -8.24 -6.20
C VAL A 184 -0.33 -9.08 -5.52
N PHE A 185 0.91 -8.63 -5.56
CA PHE A 185 1.93 -9.16 -4.67
C PHE A 185 2.71 -8.04 -3.99
N TYR A 186 3.09 -8.31 -2.76
CA TYR A 186 3.91 -7.44 -1.95
C TYR A 186 5.30 -8.04 -1.80
N THR A 187 6.31 -7.22 -1.98
CA THR A 187 7.67 -7.60 -1.59
C THR A 187 7.83 -7.24 -0.12
N VAL A 188 8.17 -8.22 0.71
CA VAL A 188 8.34 -8.06 2.15
C VAL A 188 9.74 -8.50 2.54
N GLU A 189 10.46 -7.61 3.23
CA GLU A 189 11.87 -7.83 3.59
C GLU A 189 12.04 -7.85 5.11
N LYS A 190 12.94 -8.72 5.59
CA LYS A 190 13.33 -8.81 6.99
C LYS A 190 14.57 -7.97 7.24
N LYS A 191 14.39 -6.84 7.91
CA LYS A 191 15.48 -5.97 8.41
C LYS A 191 15.43 -5.90 9.93
N ASN A 192 16.57 -6.07 10.60
CA ASN A 192 16.67 -6.02 12.07
C ASN A 192 15.63 -6.91 12.79
N ASN A 193 15.43 -8.13 12.28
CA ASN A 193 14.42 -9.10 12.75
C ASN A 193 12.94 -8.68 12.63
N LYS A 194 12.63 -7.57 11.94
CA LYS A 194 11.26 -7.15 11.61
C LYS A 194 10.99 -7.34 10.12
N TRP A 195 9.86 -7.97 9.79
CA TRP A 195 9.36 -8.04 8.42
C TRP A 195 8.62 -6.76 8.09
N THR A 196 8.93 -6.15 6.95
CA THR A 196 8.34 -4.88 6.53
C THR A 196 8.01 -4.95 5.04
N VAL A 197 6.84 -4.44 4.67
CA VAL A 197 6.45 -4.28 3.27
C VAL A 197 7.32 -3.20 2.65
N ILE A 198 7.99 -3.51 1.54
CA ILE A 198 8.84 -2.55 0.82
C ILE A 198 8.22 -2.10 -0.50
N GLU A 199 7.45 -2.95 -1.17
CA GLU A 199 6.85 -2.64 -2.46
C GLU A 199 5.53 -3.40 -2.67
N ARG A 200 4.61 -2.80 -3.43
CA ARG A 200 3.35 -3.41 -3.88
C ARG A 200 3.32 -3.40 -5.39
N HIS A 201 2.98 -4.53 -5.99
CA HIS A 201 2.86 -4.68 -7.44
C HIS A 201 1.46 -5.19 -7.78
N ALA A 202 0.80 -4.51 -8.72
CA ALA A 202 -0.41 -5.05 -9.34
C ALA A 202 -0.01 -6.13 -10.35
N ARG A 203 -0.64 -7.30 -10.30
CA ARG A 203 -0.49 -8.31 -11.32
C ARG A 203 -1.40 -7.93 -12.49
N VAL A 204 -0.82 -7.33 -13.52
CA VAL A 204 -1.54 -7.13 -14.79
C VAL A 204 -1.63 -8.49 -15.47
N ASN A 205 -2.84 -9.04 -15.57
CA ASN A 205 -3.12 -10.21 -16.40
C ASN A 205 -3.06 -9.86 -17.89
#